data_AF-A0A183CX72-F1
#
_entry.id   AF-A0A183CX72-F1
#
_cell.length_a   1.000
_cell.length_b   1.000
_cell.length_c   1.000
_cell.angle_alpha   90.00
_cell.angle_beta   90.00
_cell.angle_gamma   90.00
#
_symmetry.space_group_name_H-M   'P 1'
#
loop_
_entity.id
_entity.type
_entity.pdbx_description
1 polymer ?
#
loop_
_entity_poly.entity_id
_entity_poly.type
_entity_poly.pdbx_seq_one_letter_code
_entity_poly.pdbx_strand_id
1 'polypeptide(L)'
;MERREVPPAIDLSCYNIGAVRTMTDFVAGVDQRNLRLDDNIMPDLLQLARIFRMRQLTDLIVEHVLTKVEKGPPSNLLLALNLVASDWSMFLHYNEASALVEAAAENINEVTTSTFFNMLPAAVLVMLYSRCDVSITSEIELSQRLIRWLKKSVRSNDDAEMLFSCVRSPFLSQHDRELIREKCVGLPESVSSIFGARFYRLLVFMRFCLYANAKIDIVASHGV
;
A
#
# COMPACT_ATOMS: atom_id res chain seq x y z
N MET A 1 -44.13 -4.46 4.73
CA MET A 1 -42.83 -3.90 4.28
C MET A 1 -42.91 -2.40 4.49
N GLU A 2 -42.43 -1.90 5.63
CA GLU A 2 -42.38 -0.45 5.86
C GLU A 2 -41.37 0.18 4.90
N ARG A 3 -41.79 1.23 4.18
CA ARG A 3 -40.87 2.06 3.39
C ARG A 3 -39.97 2.77 4.40
N ARG A 4 -38.69 2.37 4.46
CA ARG A 4 -37.69 3.16 5.18
C ARG A 4 -37.66 4.55 4.53
N GLU A 5 -38.10 5.56 5.27
CA GLU A 5 -37.98 6.96 4.85
C GLU A 5 -36.50 7.29 4.64
N VAL A 6 -36.18 7.89 3.50
CA VAL A 6 -34.83 8.36 3.21
C VAL A 6 -34.58 9.57 4.10
N PRO A 7 -33.49 9.60 4.89
CA PRO A 7 -33.20 10.74 5.74
C PRO A 7 -33.04 12.01 4.90
N PRO A 8 -33.52 13.18 5.39
CA PRO A 8 -33.49 14.42 4.63
C PRO A 8 -32.09 14.98 4.41
N ALA A 9 -31.11 14.53 5.21
CA ALA A 9 -29.72 14.92 5.11
C ALA A 9 -28.81 13.74 5.48
N ILE A 10 -27.61 13.74 4.90
CA ILE A 10 -26.53 12.81 5.23
C ILE A 10 -25.44 13.64 5.92
N ASP A 11 -25.02 13.20 7.10
CA ASP A 11 -23.91 13.84 7.82
C ASP A 11 -22.57 13.37 7.24
N LEU A 12 -21.81 14.31 6.69
CA LEU A 12 -20.47 14.12 6.13
C LEU A 12 -19.41 14.94 6.89
N SER A 13 -19.71 15.39 8.11
CA SER A 13 -18.83 16.24 8.92
C SER A 13 -17.50 15.58 9.31
N CYS A 14 -17.42 14.25 9.25
CA CYS A 14 -16.18 13.51 9.46
C CYS A 14 -15.22 13.53 8.26
N TYR A 15 -15.62 14.08 7.12
CA TYR A 15 -14.80 14.20 5.92
C TYR A 15 -14.30 15.62 5.70
N ASN A 16 -13.18 15.73 4.99
CA ASN A 16 -12.62 16.98 4.54
C ASN A 16 -13.64 17.75 3.68
N ILE A 17 -13.88 19.01 4.05
CA ILE A 17 -14.84 19.90 3.38
C ILE A 17 -14.51 20.07 1.88
N GLY A 18 -13.22 20.10 1.53
CA GLY A 18 -12.77 20.16 0.14
C GLY A 18 -13.09 18.89 -0.66
N ALA A 19 -13.01 17.72 -0.02
CA ALA A 19 -13.43 16.45 -0.62
C ALA A 19 -14.94 16.42 -0.85
N VAL A 20 -15.74 16.79 0.16
CA VAL A 20 -17.21 16.86 0.06
C VAL A 20 -17.63 17.84 -1.04
N ARG A 21 -16.98 19.01 -1.09
CA ARG A 21 -17.24 20.02 -2.13
C ARG A 21 -16.91 19.50 -3.52
N THR A 22 -15.74 18.89 -3.70
CA THR A 22 -15.33 18.32 -5.00
C THR A 22 -16.27 17.22 -5.47
N MET A 23 -16.72 16.34 -4.56
CA MET A 23 -17.74 15.34 -4.86
C MET A 23 -19.07 15.99 -5.27
N THR A 24 -19.49 17.06 -4.59
CA THR A 24 -20.73 17.77 -4.88
C THR A 24 -20.66 18.48 -6.24
N ASP A 25 -19.53 19.12 -6.54
CA ASP A 25 -19.25 19.75 -7.84
C ASP A 25 -19.30 18.70 -8.96
N PHE A 26 -18.73 17.52 -8.73
CA PHE A 26 -18.81 16.40 -9.67
C PHE A 26 -20.27 15.97 -9.93
N VAL A 27 -21.07 15.79 -8.87
CA VAL A 27 -22.51 15.43 -9.00
C VAL A 27 -23.30 16.51 -9.73
N ALA A 28 -22.96 17.78 -9.53
CA ALA A 28 -23.58 18.92 -10.20
C ALA A 28 -23.19 19.04 -11.69
N GLY A 29 -22.31 18.17 -12.19
CA GLY A 29 -21.87 18.18 -13.59
C GLY A 29 -20.86 19.27 -13.91
N VAL A 30 -20.11 19.76 -12.91
CA VAL A 30 -18.96 20.65 -13.14
C VAL A 30 -17.95 19.92 -14.04
N ASP A 31 -17.41 20.64 -15.03
CA ASP A 31 -16.38 20.11 -15.92
C ASP A 31 -15.20 19.55 -15.10
N GLN A 32 -14.78 18.34 -15.45
CA GLN A 32 -13.69 17.60 -14.81
C GLN A 32 -12.41 18.43 -14.68
N ARG A 33 -12.13 19.32 -15.64
CA ARG A 33 -10.95 20.21 -15.64
C ARG A 33 -10.97 21.23 -14.50
N ASN A 34 -12.14 21.50 -13.94
CA ASN A 34 -12.34 22.46 -12.86
C ASN A 34 -12.46 21.78 -11.49
N LEU A 35 -12.47 20.45 -11.43
CA LEU A 35 -12.47 19.71 -10.18
C LEU A 35 -11.12 19.87 -9.50
N ARG A 36 -11.14 20.20 -8.21
CA ARG A 36 -9.94 20.36 -7.40
C ARG A 36 -9.53 18.99 -6.90
N LEU A 37 -8.37 18.50 -7.31
CA LEU A 37 -7.84 17.19 -6.93
C LEU A 37 -6.52 17.36 -6.15
N ASP A 38 -6.64 17.92 -4.96
CA ASP A 38 -5.49 18.17 -4.08
C ASP A 38 -5.13 16.95 -3.22
N ASP A 39 -3.84 16.74 -2.93
CA ASP A 39 -3.36 15.53 -2.25
C ASP A 39 -3.96 15.35 -0.84
N ASN A 40 -4.26 16.47 -0.17
CA ASN A 40 -4.82 16.49 1.18
C ASN A 40 -6.32 16.12 1.24
N ILE A 41 -7.01 16.08 0.10
CA ILE A 41 -8.43 15.70 0.02
C ILE A 41 -8.62 14.32 -0.62
N MET A 42 -7.60 13.76 -1.28
CA MET A 42 -7.71 12.48 -2.01
C MET A 42 -8.20 11.30 -1.17
N PRO A 43 -7.72 11.08 0.08
CA PRO A 43 -8.20 9.97 0.89
C PRO A 43 -9.72 10.03 1.13
N ASP A 44 -10.21 11.21 1.53
CA ASP A 44 -11.62 11.41 1.84
C ASP A 44 -12.49 11.44 0.58
N LEU A 45 -12.01 12.08 -0.49
CA LEU A 45 -12.73 12.17 -1.76
C LEU A 45 -12.96 10.78 -2.34
N LEU A 46 -11.94 9.95 -2.26
CA LEU A 46 -12.02 8.56 -2.68
C LEU A 46 -13.00 7.77 -1.81
N GLN A 47 -12.90 7.88 -0.48
CA GLN A 47 -13.79 7.17 0.44
C GLN A 47 -15.25 7.54 0.17
N LEU A 48 -15.52 8.83 -0.05
CA LEU A 48 -16.82 9.35 -0.44
C LEU A 48 -17.28 8.77 -1.79
N ALA A 49 -16.45 8.83 -2.83
CA ALA A 49 -16.77 8.27 -4.14
C ALA A 49 -17.19 6.80 -4.05
N ARG A 50 -16.58 6.04 -3.13
CA ARG A 50 -16.91 4.62 -2.90
C ARG A 50 -18.21 4.42 -2.14
N ILE A 51 -18.42 5.14 -1.03
CA ILE A 51 -19.64 5.06 -0.22
C ILE A 51 -20.86 5.32 -1.10
N PHE A 52 -20.76 6.29 -2.01
CA PHE A 52 -21.80 6.64 -2.96
C PHE A 52 -21.73 5.89 -4.30
N ARG A 53 -20.78 4.95 -4.46
CA ARG A 53 -20.59 4.11 -5.66
C ARG A 53 -20.43 4.91 -6.97
N MET A 54 -19.73 6.03 -6.91
CA MET A 54 -19.46 6.95 -8.01
C MET A 54 -18.27 6.49 -8.85
N ARG A 55 -18.48 5.46 -9.68
CA ARG A 55 -17.41 4.82 -10.48
C ARG A 55 -16.62 5.82 -11.34
N GLN A 56 -17.31 6.73 -12.03
CA GLN A 56 -16.67 7.75 -12.87
C GLN A 56 -15.75 8.71 -12.08
N LEU A 57 -16.12 9.04 -10.83
CA LEU A 57 -15.27 9.85 -9.96
C LEU A 57 -14.06 9.05 -9.49
N THR A 58 -14.23 7.75 -9.23
CA THR A 58 -13.11 6.84 -8.94
C THR A 58 -12.12 6.77 -10.10
N ASP A 59 -12.60 6.58 -11.33
CA ASP A 59 -11.75 6.51 -12.53
C ASP A 59 -10.94 7.81 -12.71
N LEU A 60 -11.59 8.96 -12.51
CA LEU A 60 -10.94 10.28 -12.59
C LEU A 60 -9.88 10.49 -11.51
N ILE A 61 -10.12 10.04 -10.29
CA ILE A 61 -9.11 10.08 -9.21
C ILE A 61 -7.90 9.21 -9.58
N VAL A 62 -8.14 8.01 -10.11
CA VAL A 62 -7.07 7.09 -10.53
C VAL A 62 -6.23 7.70 -11.64
N GLU A 63 -6.86 8.23 -12.70
CA GLU A 63 -6.16 8.89 -13.80
C GLU A 63 -5.32 10.08 -13.31
N HIS A 64 -5.86 10.87 -12.40
CA HIS A 64 -5.14 12.00 -11.81
C HIS A 64 -3.90 11.55 -11.01
N VAL A 65 -4.03 10.50 -10.20
CA VAL A 65 -2.92 9.94 -9.42
C VAL A 65 -1.84 9.37 -10.35
N LEU A 66 -2.21 8.60 -11.37
CA LEU A 66 -1.25 8.05 -12.33
C LEU A 66 -0.52 9.17 -13.09
N THR A 67 -1.25 10.18 -13.56
CA THR A 67 -0.65 11.36 -14.23
C THR A 67 0.34 12.08 -13.31
N LYS A 68 0.04 12.20 -12.01
CA LYS A 68 0.94 12.78 -11.01
C LYS A 68 2.19 11.94 -10.79
N VAL A 69 2.09 10.61 -10.82
CA VAL A 69 3.24 9.72 -10.70
C VAL A 69 4.12 9.81 -11.94
N GLU A 70 3.53 9.80 -13.14
CA GLU A 70 4.27 9.86 -14.41
C GLU A 70 5.02 11.18 -14.62
N LYS A 71 4.41 12.32 -14.25
CA LYS A 71 4.94 13.66 -14.53
C LYS A 71 5.62 14.32 -13.33
N GLY A 72 5.51 13.72 -12.16
CA GLY A 72 5.90 14.33 -10.90
C GLY A 72 7.20 13.77 -10.32
N PRO A 73 7.62 14.31 -9.15
CA PRO A 73 8.76 13.77 -8.42
C PRO A 73 8.48 12.35 -7.87
N PRO A 74 9.52 11.55 -7.56
CA PRO A 74 9.38 10.21 -6.98
C PRO A 74 8.55 10.16 -5.68
N SER A 75 8.42 11.28 -4.95
CA SER A 75 7.53 11.36 -3.79
C SER A 75 6.06 11.10 -4.12
N ASN A 76 5.62 11.41 -5.36
CA ASN A 76 4.25 11.17 -5.80
C ASN A 76 3.93 9.68 -5.86
N LEU A 77 4.90 8.84 -6.21
CA LEU A 77 4.77 7.39 -6.17
C LEU A 77 4.48 6.88 -4.75
N LEU A 78 5.14 7.46 -3.74
CA LEU A 78 4.94 7.08 -2.34
C LEU A 78 3.59 7.55 -1.80
N LEU A 79 3.12 8.72 -2.22
CA LEU A 79 1.78 9.20 -1.90
C LEU A 79 0.70 8.33 -2.56
N ALA A 80 0.92 7.94 -3.82
CA ALA A 80 0.04 7.02 -4.54
C ALA A 80 -0.03 5.65 -3.84
N LEU A 81 1.12 5.07 -3.45
CA LEU A 81 1.18 3.81 -2.71
C LEU A 81 0.50 3.90 -1.33
N ASN A 82 0.63 5.04 -0.63
CA ASN A 82 -0.08 5.26 0.63
C ASN A 82 -1.61 5.29 0.43
N LEU A 83 -2.08 5.93 -0.65
CA LEU A 83 -3.49 5.93 -1.01
C LEU A 83 -3.99 4.52 -1.35
N VAL A 84 -3.21 3.76 -2.12
CA VAL A 84 -3.50 2.34 -2.47
C VAL A 84 -3.70 1.50 -1.21
N ALA A 85 -2.81 1.62 -0.23
CA ALA A 85 -2.88 0.81 0.97
C ALA A 85 -3.96 1.22 1.97
N SER A 86 -4.43 2.45 1.89
CA SER A 86 -5.58 2.92 2.67
C SER A 86 -6.86 2.21 2.24
N ASP A 87 -6.95 1.80 0.97
CA ASP A 87 -8.07 0.99 0.50
C ASP A 87 -7.78 0.21 -0.80
N TRP A 88 -7.41 -1.05 -0.66
CA TRP A 88 -7.07 -1.94 -1.79
C TRP A 88 -8.22 -2.20 -2.76
N SER A 89 -9.47 -1.99 -2.34
CA SER A 89 -10.61 -2.09 -3.27
C SER A 89 -10.74 -0.88 -4.20
N MET A 90 -9.89 0.14 -4.06
CA MET A 90 -9.66 1.16 -5.08
C MET A 90 -9.26 0.57 -6.43
N PHE A 91 -8.45 -0.48 -6.42
CA PHE A 91 -7.91 -1.07 -7.63
C PHE A 91 -8.67 -2.36 -7.94
N LEU A 92 -9.93 -2.17 -8.33
CA LEU A 92 -10.63 -3.12 -9.22
C LEU A 92 -9.90 -3.27 -10.57
N HIS A 93 -8.89 -2.44 -10.82
CA HIS A 93 -7.89 -2.59 -11.85
C HIS A 93 -6.55 -3.02 -11.21
N TYR A 94 -6.40 -4.34 -11.04
CA TYR A 94 -5.20 -4.99 -10.51
C TYR A 94 -3.90 -4.50 -11.17
N ASN A 95 -3.96 -4.11 -12.44
CA ASN A 95 -2.81 -3.75 -13.25
C ASN A 95 -2.13 -2.46 -12.77
N GLU A 96 -2.90 -1.49 -12.29
CA GLU A 96 -2.44 -0.14 -11.95
C GLU A 96 -1.79 -0.14 -10.57
N ALA A 97 -2.38 -0.83 -9.60
CA ALA A 97 -1.72 -1.09 -8.32
C ALA A 97 -0.43 -1.90 -8.51
N SER A 98 -0.46 -2.93 -9.38
CA SER A 98 0.74 -3.68 -9.73
C SER A 98 1.80 -2.79 -10.38
N ALA A 99 1.41 -1.91 -11.30
CA ALA A 99 2.33 -0.98 -11.97
C ALA A 99 2.98 0.00 -11.00
N LEU A 100 2.24 0.53 -10.03
CA LEU A 100 2.81 1.39 -8.97
C LEU A 100 3.82 0.63 -8.10
N VAL A 101 3.52 -0.63 -7.75
CA VAL A 101 4.42 -1.46 -6.95
C VAL A 101 5.65 -1.88 -7.77
N GLU A 102 5.48 -2.20 -9.05
CA GLU A 102 6.55 -2.48 -10.02
C GLU A 102 7.49 -1.26 -10.12
N ALA A 103 6.95 -0.07 -10.37
CA ALA A 103 7.72 1.18 -10.45
C ALA A 103 8.49 1.46 -9.15
N ALA A 104 7.89 1.18 -7.98
CA ALA A 104 8.57 1.38 -6.70
C ALA A 104 9.64 0.32 -6.41
N ALA A 105 9.48 -0.90 -6.90
CA ALA A 105 10.49 -1.95 -6.83
C ALA A 105 11.71 -1.61 -7.68
N GLU A 106 11.50 -1.12 -8.91
CA GLU A 106 12.55 -0.66 -9.82
C GLU A 106 13.35 0.51 -9.23
N ASN A 107 12.67 1.41 -8.49
CA ASN A 107 13.26 2.60 -7.90
C ASN A 107 13.48 2.49 -6.38
N ILE A 108 13.72 1.27 -5.87
CA ILE A 108 13.74 1.01 -4.42
C ILE A 108 14.75 1.87 -3.63
N ASN A 109 15.88 2.22 -4.24
CA ASN A 109 16.90 3.07 -3.61
C ASN A 109 16.40 4.51 -3.37
N GLU A 110 15.61 5.04 -4.31
CA GLU A 110 14.99 6.37 -4.16
C GLU A 110 13.82 6.31 -3.17
N VAL A 111 13.01 5.25 -3.28
CA VAL A 111 11.89 4.98 -2.36
C VAL A 111 12.36 4.95 -0.91
N THR A 112 13.48 4.29 -0.63
CA THR A 112 13.96 4.08 0.74
C THR A 112 14.73 5.26 1.32
N THR A 113 15.23 6.17 0.49
CA THR A 113 15.86 7.42 0.93
C THR A 113 14.86 8.55 1.11
N SER A 114 13.66 8.43 0.56
CA SER A 114 12.58 9.41 0.72
C SER A 114 12.10 9.55 2.16
N THR A 115 11.79 10.80 2.55
CA THR A 115 11.16 11.11 3.83
C THR A 115 9.78 10.47 3.97
N PHE A 116 9.09 10.20 2.85
CA PHE A 116 7.77 9.56 2.82
C PHE A 116 7.82 8.05 3.04
N PHE A 117 8.99 7.41 2.97
CA PHE A 117 9.13 5.95 3.16
C PHE A 117 8.52 5.47 4.49
N ASN A 118 8.74 6.21 5.57
CA ASN A 118 8.26 5.83 6.90
C ASN A 118 6.76 6.04 7.09
N MET A 119 6.09 6.72 6.15
CA MET A 119 4.65 6.90 6.14
C MET A 119 3.93 5.79 5.40
N LEU A 120 4.62 5.00 4.56
CA LEU A 120 4.04 3.87 3.86
C LEU A 120 3.45 2.86 4.86
N PRO A 121 2.24 2.31 4.63
CA PRO A 121 1.69 1.24 5.45
C PRO A 121 2.48 -0.06 5.34
N ALA A 122 2.41 -0.91 6.37
CA ALA A 122 3.11 -2.21 6.39
C ALA A 122 2.75 -3.09 5.18
N ALA A 123 1.47 -3.08 4.77
CA ALA A 123 0.99 -3.81 3.59
C ALA A 123 1.73 -3.45 2.29
N VAL A 124 2.07 -2.17 2.08
CA VAL A 124 2.84 -1.73 0.90
C VAL A 124 4.25 -2.31 0.94
N LEU A 125 4.90 -2.20 2.08
CA LEU A 125 6.27 -2.71 2.25
C LEU A 125 6.32 -4.22 2.06
N VAL A 126 5.30 -4.93 2.53
CA VAL A 126 5.17 -6.38 2.31
C VAL A 126 5.08 -6.68 0.84
N MET A 127 4.27 -5.93 0.09
CA MET A 127 4.16 -6.13 -1.37
C MET A 127 5.45 -5.82 -2.11
N LEU A 128 6.15 -4.75 -1.73
CA LEU A 128 7.46 -4.44 -2.31
C LEU A 128 8.44 -5.58 -2.01
N TYR A 129 8.64 -5.91 -0.74
CA TYR A 129 9.69 -6.84 -0.30
C TYR A 129 9.38 -8.32 -0.49
N SER A 130 8.11 -8.67 -0.78
CA SER A 130 7.75 -10.02 -1.21
C SER A 130 8.22 -10.34 -2.63
N ARG A 131 8.52 -9.33 -3.46
CA ARG A 131 9.02 -9.56 -4.82
C ARG A 131 10.47 -10.04 -4.80
N CYS A 132 10.84 -10.81 -5.82
CA CYS A 132 12.19 -11.33 -5.98
C CYS A 132 13.11 -10.42 -6.82
N ASP A 133 12.55 -9.42 -7.49
CA ASP A 133 13.26 -8.50 -8.39
C ASP A 133 13.62 -7.16 -7.73
N VAL A 134 13.29 -6.97 -6.45
CA VAL A 134 13.72 -5.78 -5.71
C VAL A 134 15.22 -5.86 -5.45
N SER A 135 15.94 -4.80 -5.85
CA SER A 135 17.38 -4.68 -5.62
C SER A 135 17.69 -4.51 -4.12
N ILE A 136 18.04 -5.61 -3.45
CA ILE A 136 18.47 -5.65 -2.05
C ILE A 136 19.76 -6.46 -1.98
N THR A 137 20.75 -5.98 -1.22
CA THR A 137 22.06 -6.63 -1.17
C THR A 137 22.04 -7.93 -0.37
N SER A 138 21.20 -8.01 0.67
CA SER A 138 21.11 -9.17 1.56
C SER A 138 19.85 -9.14 2.44
N GLU A 139 19.45 -10.31 2.95
CA GLU A 139 18.31 -10.42 3.89
C GLU A 139 18.58 -9.70 5.23
N ILE A 140 19.86 -9.57 5.63
CA ILE A 140 20.23 -8.76 6.81
C ILE A 140 19.99 -7.28 6.55
N GLU A 141 20.29 -6.77 5.35
CA GLU A 141 19.98 -5.39 4.97
C GLU A 141 18.48 -5.13 5.04
N LEU A 142 17.66 -6.01 4.45
CA LEU A 142 16.21 -5.95 4.50
C LEU A 142 15.72 -5.90 5.96
N SER A 143 16.17 -6.86 6.77
CA SER A 143 15.77 -6.94 8.18
C SER A 143 16.09 -5.66 8.95
N GLN A 144 17.28 -5.10 8.75
CA GLN A 144 17.66 -3.84 9.40
C GLN A 144 16.82 -2.66 8.94
N ARG A 145 16.43 -2.63 7.66
CA ARG A 145 15.56 -1.59 7.09
C ARG A 145 14.16 -1.67 7.67
N LEU A 146 13.59 -2.87 7.80
CA LEU A 146 12.30 -3.11 8.43
C LEU A 146 12.31 -2.73 9.92
N ILE A 147 13.37 -3.06 10.65
CA ILE A 147 13.57 -2.63 12.05
C ILE A 147 13.57 -1.10 12.17
N ARG A 148 14.31 -0.41 11.29
CA ARG A 148 14.35 1.06 11.29
C ARG A 148 12.97 1.66 11.05
N TRP A 149 12.21 1.08 10.11
CA TRP A 149 10.84 1.49 9.84
C TRP A 149 9.92 1.26 11.06
N LEU A 150 9.99 0.09 11.69
CA LEU A 150 9.22 -0.25 12.89
C LEU A 150 9.53 0.67 14.09
N LYS A 151 10.79 1.11 14.24
CA LYS A 151 11.20 2.02 15.31
C LYS A 151 10.81 3.48 15.06
N LYS A 152 10.39 3.85 13.84
CA LYS A 152 10.14 5.25 13.49
C LYS A 152 8.82 5.79 14.05
N SER A 153 7.84 4.92 14.26
CA SER A 153 6.55 5.27 14.86
C SER A 153 5.99 4.09 15.67
N VAL A 154 4.98 4.34 16.52
CA VAL A 154 4.31 3.27 17.26
C VAL A 154 3.56 2.38 16.27
N ARG A 155 3.95 1.10 16.16
CA ARG A 155 3.38 0.10 15.24
C ARG A 155 2.85 -1.09 16.02
N SER A 156 1.90 -1.81 15.42
CA SER A 156 1.29 -3.00 16.03
C SER A 156 2.22 -4.20 15.95
N ASN A 157 1.94 -5.24 16.77
CA ASN A 157 2.56 -6.56 16.61
C ASN A 157 2.27 -7.14 15.21
N ASP A 158 1.06 -6.91 14.70
CA ASP A 158 0.62 -7.43 13.41
C ASP A 158 1.42 -6.84 12.24
N ASP A 159 1.71 -5.54 12.28
CA ASP A 159 2.59 -4.87 11.30
C ASP A 159 3.97 -5.53 11.29
N ALA A 160 4.50 -5.82 12.48
CA ALA A 160 5.81 -6.41 12.62
C ALA A 160 5.85 -7.87 12.11
N GLU A 161 4.87 -8.70 12.47
CA GLU A 161 4.75 -10.07 11.96
C GLU A 161 4.62 -10.08 10.44
N MET A 162 3.78 -9.20 9.88
CA MET A 162 3.56 -9.12 8.44
C MET A 162 4.85 -8.74 7.70
N LEU A 163 5.60 -7.74 8.17
CA LEU A 163 6.83 -7.30 7.51
C LEU A 163 7.92 -8.37 7.54
N PHE A 164 8.14 -8.99 8.69
CA PHE A 164 9.17 -10.03 8.82
C PHE A 164 8.81 -11.33 8.12
N SER A 165 7.55 -11.54 7.72
CA SER A 165 7.17 -12.64 6.82
C SER A 165 7.81 -12.55 5.43
N CYS A 166 8.28 -11.36 5.03
CA CYS A 166 9.00 -11.16 3.76
C CYS A 166 10.48 -11.52 3.84
N VAL A 167 11.03 -11.65 5.05
CA VAL A 167 12.44 -11.98 5.26
C VAL A 167 12.65 -13.46 5.01
N ARG A 168 13.49 -13.78 4.04
CA ARG A 168 13.80 -15.16 3.65
C ARG A 168 14.84 -15.73 4.63
N SER A 169 14.36 -16.16 5.80
CA SER A 169 15.18 -16.67 6.91
C SER A 169 16.20 -17.77 6.57
N PRO A 170 16.05 -18.60 5.51
CA PRO A 170 17.10 -19.51 5.08
C PRO A 170 18.41 -18.84 4.61
N PHE A 171 18.36 -17.59 4.14
CA PHE A 171 19.54 -16.84 3.72
C PHE A 171 20.21 -16.05 4.86
N LEU A 172 19.68 -16.12 6.08
CA LEU A 172 20.30 -15.53 7.25
C LEU A 172 21.19 -16.57 7.95
N SER A 173 22.45 -16.21 8.15
CA SER A 173 23.36 -16.99 9.00
C SER A 173 22.95 -16.91 10.47
N GLN A 174 23.50 -17.80 11.30
CA GLN A 174 23.27 -17.74 12.75
C GLN A 174 23.73 -16.40 13.34
N HIS A 175 24.86 -15.88 12.86
CA HIS A 175 25.38 -14.57 13.26
C HIS A 175 24.43 -13.43 12.85
N ASP A 176 23.87 -13.47 11.65
CA ASP A 176 22.90 -12.44 11.20
C ASP A 176 21.64 -12.44 12.07
N ARG A 177 21.15 -13.63 12.45
CA ARG A 177 19.98 -13.77 13.33
C ARG A 177 20.24 -13.19 14.71
N GLU A 178 21.45 -13.34 15.23
CA GLU A 178 21.87 -12.75 16.51
C GLU A 178 21.93 -11.22 16.41
N LEU A 179 22.58 -10.68 15.38
CA LEU A 179 22.62 -9.23 15.12
C LEU A 179 21.23 -8.61 14.95
N ILE A 180 20.33 -9.31 14.25
CA ILE A 180 18.94 -8.88 14.09
C ILE A 180 18.24 -8.85 15.45
N ARG A 181 18.37 -9.91 16.24
CA ARG A 181 17.77 -10.02 17.58
C ARG A 181 18.22 -8.89 18.50
N GLU A 182 19.51 -8.56 18.52
CA GLU A 182 20.04 -7.42 19.27
C GLU A 182 19.40 -6.09 18.84
N LYS A 183 19.20 -5.89 17.54
CA LYS A 183 18.56 -4.68 17.00
C LYS A 183 17.06 -4.63 17.26
N CYS A 184 16.42 -5.77 17.53
CA CYS A 184 14.99 -5.85 17.87
C CYS A 184 14.68 -5.49 19.33
N VAL A 185 15.68 -5.19 20.17
CA VAL A 185 15.43 -4.68 21.52
C VAL A 185 14.56 -3.42 21.46
N GLY A 186 13.47 -3.42 22.22
CA GLY A 186 12.45 -2.36 22.25
C GLY A 186 11.40 -2.43 21.14
N LEU A 187 11.44 -3.45 20.27
CA LEU A 187 10.35 -3.76 19.34
C LEU A 187 9.32 -4.70 19.97
N PRO A 188 8.13 -4.84 19.34
CA PRO A 188 7.10 -5.75 19.82
C PRO A 188 7.60 -7.21 19.92
N GLU A 189 7.16 -7.95 20.94
CA GLU A 189 7.68 -9.30 21.27
C GLU A 189 7.54 -10.32 20.12
N SER A 190 6.55 -10.11 19.24
CA SER A 190 6.34 -10.91 18.02
C SER A 190 7.59 -10.96 17.13
N VAL A 191 8.42 -9.92 17.09
CA VAL A 191 9.64 -9.92 16.27
C VAL A 191 10.70 -10.88 16.81
N SER A 192 10.80 -10.98 18.13
CA SER A 192 11.76 -11.86 18.80
C SER A 192 11.43 -13.35 18.60
N SER A 193 10.14 -13.68 18.46
CA SER A 193 9.68 -15.06 18.23
C SER A 193 9.86 -15.52 16.78
N ILE A 194 9.84 -14.61 15.80
CA ILE A 194 9.99 -14.92 14.36
C ILE A 194 11.35 -15.56 14.05
N PHE A 195 12.42 -15.14 14.73
CA PHE A 195 13.76 -15.69 14.52
C PHE A 195 14.09 -16.88 15.44
N GLY A 196 13.21 -17.20 16.39
CA GLY A 196 13.36 -18.32 17.32
C GLY A 196 12.55 -19.56 16.94
N ALA A 197 11.41 -19.37 16.27
CA ALA A 197 10.53 -20.46 15.85
C ALA A 197 10.60 -20.68 14.33
N ARG A 198 10.58 -21.95 13.91
CA ARG A 198 10.41 -22.38 12.50
C ARG A 198 9.06 -21.87 11.96
N PHE A 199 8.96 -20.58 11.63
CA PHE A 199 7.73 -20.02 11.09
C PHE A 199 7.63 -20.30 9.60
N TYR A 200 7.03 -21.45 9.28
CA TYR A 200 6.39 -21.69 7.99
C TYR A 200 4.97 -21.09 8.04
N ARG A 201 4.82 -19.77 7.85
CA ARG A 201 3.51 -19.20 7.53
C ARG A 201 3.45 -18.83 6.05
N LEU A 202 3.39 -19.88 5.23
CA LEU A 202 3.06 -19.90 3.81
C LEU A 202 1.67 -19.30 3.47
N LEU A 203 0.84 -18.98 4.47
CA LEU A 203 -0.56 -18.58 4.27
C LEU A 203 -0.74 -17.11 3.85
N VAL A 204 0.12 -16.19 4.32
CA VAL A 204 0.12 -14.80 3.80
C VAL A 204 0.78 -14.78 2.42
N PHE A 205 1.88 -15.53 2.27
CA PHE A 205 2.58 -15.70 0.99
C PHE A 205 1.65 -16.24 -0.11
N MET A 206 0.80 -17.24 0.16
CA MET A 206 -0.14 -17.73 -0.87
C MET A 206 -1.20 -16.70 -1.24
N ARG A 207 -1.72 -15.91 -0.29
CA ARG A 207 -2.73 -14.88 -0.62
C ARG A 207 -2.13 -13.67 -1.33
N PHE A 208 -0.82 -13.42 -1.23
CA PHE A 208 -0.15 -12.34 -1.95
C PHE A 208 0.56 -12.79 -3.24
N CYS A 209 1.09 -14.01 -3.30
CA CYS A 209 1.68 -14.59 -4.52
C CYS A 209 0.65 -15.07 -5.53
N LEU A 210 -0.55 -15.51 -5.11
CA LEU A 210 -1.67 -15.68 -6.06
C LEU A 210 -2.07 -14.35 -6.70
N TYR A 211 -1.89 -13.24 -5.98
CA TYR A 211 -2.13 -11.92 -6.53
C TYR A 211 -1.01 -11.53 -7.50
N ALA A 212 0.27 -11.63 -7.13
CA ALA A 212 1.39 -11.26 -8.00
C ALA A 212 1.59 -12.16 -9.24
N ASN A 213 1.24 -13.45 -9.18
CA ASN A 213 1.47 -14.41 -10.27
C ASN A 213 0.34 -14.49 -11.31
N ALA A 214 -0.76 -13.73 -11.18
CA ALA A 214 -1.83 -13.73 -12.18
C ALA A 214 -1.35 -13.27 -13.58
N LYS A 215 -0.18 -12.64 -13.68
CA LYS A 215 0.48 -12.27 -14.95
C LYS A 215 1.16 -13.45 -15.67
N ILE A 216 1.47 -14.55 -14.97
CA ILE A 216 2.14 -15.72 -15.57
C ILE A 216 1.12 -16.68 -16.22
N ASP A 217 -0.06 -16.86 -15.63
CA ASP A 217 -1.06 -17.82 -16.16
C ASP A 217 -1.91 -17.29 -17.33
N ILE A 218 -2.03 -15.97 -17.51
CA ILE A 218 -2.78 -15.39 -18.64
C ILE A 218 -1.95 -15.40 -19.93
N VAL A 219 -0.62 -15.37 -19.85
CA VAL A 219 0.27 -15.50 -21.02
C VAL A 219 0.44 -16.97 -21.45
N ALA A 220 0.30 -17.91 -20.53
CA ALA A 220 0.36 -19.35 -20.84
C ALA A 220 -0.92 -19.93 -21.47
N SER A 221 -2.04 -19.17 -21.49
CA SER A 221 -3.34 -19.64 -21.99
C SER A 221 -3.78 -19.07 -23.35
N HIS A 222 -2.94 -18.24 -24.00
CA HIS A 222 -3.17 -17.73 -25.36
C HIS A 222 -1.98 -18.03 -26.29
N GLY A 223 -1.49 -19.27 -26.25
CA GLY A 223 -0.40 -19.76 -27.08
C GLY A 223 -0.63 -21.19 -27.58
N VAL A 224 -1.74 -21.42 -28.27
CA VAL A 224 -1.91 -22.44 -29.33
C VAL A 224 -2.86 -21.89 -30.38
#